data_AF-A0A6B2H7C1-F1
#
_entry.id   AF-A0A6B2H7C1-F1
#
_cell.length_a   1.000
_cell.length_b   1.000
_cell.length_c   1.000
_cell.angle_alpha   90.00
_cell.angle_beta   90.00
_cell.angle_gamma   90.00
#
_symmetry.space_group_name_H-M   'P 1'
#
loop_
_entity.id
_entity.type
_entity.pdbx_description
1 polymer ?
#
loop_
_entity_poly.entity_id
_entity_poly.type
_entity_poly.pdbx_seq_one_letter_code
_entity_poly.pdbx_strand_id
1 'polypeptide(L)'
;MGLKKGMTNNPGGRPLGTVNKVTRSLRERINAFLEDNFILIEEDFKLLDSKERTIFYTKLLAFGLPTLKAIDYTNSINSKLEGLSDEQLNMMIEAVLNDTSDEL
;
A
#
# COMPACT_ATOMS: atom_id res chain seq x y z
N MET A 1 4.73 44.61 -19.72
CA MET A 1 3.89 43.59 -20.41
C MET A 1 4.50 42.22 -20.15
N GLY A 2 3.76 41.33 -19.49
CA GLY A 2 4.20 39.94 -19.25
C GLY A 2 3.94 39.03 -20.45
N LEU A 3 4.64 37.90 -20.51
CA LEU A 3 4.48 36.90 -21.57
C LEU A 3 3.04 36.39 -21.62
N LYS A 4 2.46 36.31 -22.83
CA LYS A 4 1.08 35.84 -23.03
C LYS A 4 0.98 34.33 -22.75
N LYS A 5 -0.18 33.89 -22.24
CA LYS A 5 -0.48 32.47 -21.97
C LYS A 5 -0.23 31.63 -23.24
N GLY A 6 0.65 30.63 -23.16
CA GLY A 6 1.08 29.80 -24.30
C GLY A 6 2.40 30.23 -24.97
N MET A 7 2.94 31.41 -24.63
CA MET A 7 4.26 31.90 -25.05
C MET A 7 5.25 31.94 -23.89
N THR A 8 5.25 30.90 -23.04
CA THR A 8 6.36 30.68 -22.11
C THR A 8 7.46 29.91 -22.84
N ASN A 9 8.70 29.98 -22.36
CA ASN A 9 9.84 29.28 -22.97
C ASN A 9 9.74 27.73 -22.91
N ASN A 10 8.58 27.19 -22.50
CA ASN A 10 8.22 25.79 -22.65
C ASN A 10 6.71 25.66 -23.00
N PRO A 11 6.35 25.69 -24.30
CA PRO A 11 4.96 25.63 -24.76
C PRO A 11 4.25 24.31 -24.43
N GLY A 12 4.99 23.21 -24.20
CA GLY A 12 4.45 21.90 -23.84
C GLY A 12 4.23 21.68 -22.34
N GLY A 13 4.59 22.65 -21.49
CA GLY A 13 4.57 22.49 -20.03
C GLY A 13 5.53 21.40 -19.53
N ARG A 14 5.55 21.14 -18.22
CA ARG A 14 6.29 19.99 -17.68
C ARG A 14 5.61 18.71 -18.17
N PRO A 15 6.33 17.74 -18.76
CA PRO A 15 5.69 16.54 -19.30
C PRO A 15 4.93 15.79 -18.20
N LEU A 16 3.65 15.48 -18.48
CA LEU A 16 2.82 14.68 -17.59
C LEU A 16 3.48 13.33 -17.37
N GLY A 17 3.62 12.93 -16.10
CA GLY A 17 4.27 11.68 -15.72
C GLY A 17 5.75 11.79 -15.35
N THR A 18 6.32 13.00 -15.19
CA THR A 18 7.65 13.15 -14.57
C THR A 18 7.59 12.77 -13.09
N VAL A 19 7.64 11.45 -12.83
CA VAL A 19 7.82 10.86 -11.50
C VAL A 19 8.98 11.56 -10.80
N ASN A 20 8.78 11.95 -9.54
CA ASN A 20 9.80 12.61 -8.72
C ASN A 20 11.11 11.82 -8.79
N LYS A 21 12.08 12.32 -9.57
CA LYS A 21 13.39 11.68 -9.82
C LYS A 21 14.11 11.37 -8.50
N VAL A 22 13.87 12.21 -7.49
CA VAL A 22 14.38 12.09 -6.11
C VAL A 22 13.83 10.86 -5.37
N THR A 23 12.54 10.53 -5.55
CA THR A 23 11.92 9.38 -4.86
C THR A 23 12.37 8.05 -5.46
N ARG A 24 12.54 8.00 -6.79
CA ARG A 24 13.10 6.83 -7.48
C ARG A 24 14.54 6.57 -7.04
N SER A 25 15.38 7.61 -7.00
CA SER A 25 16.78 7.46 -6.57
C SER A 25 16.93 7.02 -5.11
N LEU A 26 16.04 7.46 -4.21
CA LEU A 26 16.13 7.07 -2.81
C LEU A 26 15.76 5.60 -2.60
N ARG A 27 14.69 5.13 -3.27
CA ARG A 27 14.29 3.71 -3.19
C ARG A 27 15.37 2.79 -3.74
N GLU A 28 15.96 3.13 -4.88
CA GLU A 28 17.07 2.37 -5.48
C GLU A 28 18.27 2.33 -4.53
N ARG A 29 18.61 3.45 -3.89
CA ARG A 29 19.70 3.51 -2.89
C ARG A 29 19.40 2.70 -1.62
N ILE A 30 18.17 2.72 -1.13
CA ILE A 30 17.76 1.93 0.04
C ILE A 30 17.84 0.44 -0.31
N ASN A 31 17.35 0.03 -1.48
CA ASN A 31 17.43 -1.36 -1.91
C ASN A 31 18.88 -1.84 -2.05
N ALA A 32 19.73 -1.05 -2.72
CA ALA A 32 21.15 -1.37 -2.86
C ALA A 32 21.84 -1.50 -1.49
N PHE A 33 21.58 -0.56 -0.57
CA PHE A 33 22.11 -0.63 0.78
C PHE A 33 21.65 -1.90 1.53
N LEU A 34 20.37 -2.25 1.43
CA LEU A 34 19.84 -3.46 2.08
C LEU A 34 20.45 -4.74 1.48
N GLU A 35 20.64 -4.78 0.17
CA GLU A 35 21.22 -5.92 -0.55
C GLU A 35 22.71 -6.08 -0.21
N ASP A 36 23.48 -4.99 -0.23
CA ASP A 36 24.91 -4.98 0.09
C ASP A 36 25.20 -5.44 1.53
N ASN A 37 24.31 -5.08 2.48
CA ASN A 37 24.46 -5.43 3.89
C ASN A 37 23.77 -6.76 4.25
N PHE A 38 23.11 -7.43 3.31
CA PHE A 38 22.36 -8.65 3.61
C PHE A 38 23.27 -9.78 4.10
N ILE A 39 24.49 -9.86 3.56
CA ILE A 39 25.51 -10.86 3.97
C ILE A 39 25.83 -10.71 5.46
N LEU A 40 25.99 -9.47 5.95
CA LEU A 40 26.27 -9.22 7.37
C LEU A 40 25.09 -9.65 8.26
N ILE A 41 23.85 -9.42 7.80
CA ILE A 41 22.64 -9.85 8.51
C ILE A 41 22.57 -11.39 8.60
N GLU A 42 23.00 -12.12 7.57
CA GLU A 42 23.07 -13.59 7.62
C GLU A 42 24.11 -14.09 8.61
N GLU A 43 25.25 -13.43 8.71
CA GLU A 43 26.30 -13.75 9.70
C GLU A 43 25.80 -13.46 11.11
N ASP A 44 25.23 -12.29 11.35
CA ASP A 44 24.64 -11.91 12.64
C ASP A 44 23.54 -12.91 13.05
N PHE A 45 22.67 -13.31 12.11
CA PHE A 45 21.62 -14.29 12.38
C PHE A 45 22.15 -15.63 12.89
N LYS A 46 23.34 -16.06 12.45
CA LYS A 46 23.99 -17.29 12.94
C LYS A 46 24.54 -17.11 14.35
N LEU A 47 24.93 -15.89 14.72
CA LEU A 47 25.47 -15.52 16.04
C LEU A 47 24.37 -15.25 17.09
N LEU A 48 23.13 -14.98 16.65
CA LEU A 48 22.00 -14.74 17.55
C LEU A 48 21.69 -15.95 18.47
N ASP A 49 21.19 -15.64 19.66
CA ASP A 49 20.69 -16.66 20.58
C ASP A 49 19.48 -17.41 19.98
N SER A 50 19.28 -18.66 20.40
CA SER A 50 18.28 -19.56 19.83
C SER A 50 16.87 -18.99 19.87
N LYS A 51 16.53 -18.23 20.92
CA LYS A 51 15.23 -17.55 21.05
C LYS A 51 15.08 -16.42 20.05
N GLU A 52 16.09 -15.56 19.92
CA GLU A 52 16.07 -14.40 19.03
C GLU A 52 16.08 -14.82 17.57
N ARG A 53 16.87 -15.85 17.24
CA ARG A 53 16.92 -16.48 15.92
C ARG A 53 15.54 -16.96 15.47
N THR A 54 14.79 -17.61 16.37
CA THR A 54 13.42 -18.06 16.08
C THR A 54 12.48 -16.88 15.79
N ILE A 55 12.56 -15.81 16.58
CA ILE A 55 11.72 -14.61 16.41
C ILE A 55 12.05 -13.88 15.10
N PHE A 56 13.33 -13.75 14.76
CA PHE A 56 13.73 -13.13 13.49
C PHE A 56 13.21 -13.95 12.30
N TYR A 57 13.34 -15.28 12.39
CA TYR A 57 12.86 -16.18 11.34
C TYR A 57 11.33 -16.11 11.16
N THR A 58 10.54 -16.06 12.24
CA THR A 58 9.08 -15.92 12.12
C THR A 58 8.67 -14.59 11.49
N LYS A 59 9.40 -13.50 11.76
CA LYS A 59 9.17 -12.20 11.10
C LYS A 59 9.47 -12.26 9.61
N LEU A 60 10.54 -12.93 9.18
CA LEU A 60 10.85 -13.12 7.77
C LEU A 60 9.78 -13.96 7.05
N LEU A 61 9.31 -15.03 7.69
CA LEU A 61 8.26 -15.90 7.13
C LEU A 61 6.97 -15.13 6.80
N ALA A 62 6.63 -14.07 7.55
CA ALA A 62 5.46 -13.25 7.29
C ALA A 62 5.50 -12.49 5.95
N PHE A 63 6.70 -12.31 5.36
CA PHE A 63 6.87 -11.67 4.05
C PHE A 63 6.99 -12.69 2.91
N GLY A 64 7.47 -13.91 3.19
CA GLY A 64 7.64 -14.96 2.18
C GLY A 64 6.42 -15.87 2.00
N LEU A 65 5.61 -16.03 3.05
CA LEU A 65 4.40 -16.83 3.02
C LEU A 65 3.17 -15.93 3.13
N PRO A 66 2.09 -16.22 2.38
CA PRO A 66 0.82 -15.58 2.63
C PRO A 66 0.40 -15.94 4.06
N THR A 67 0.40 -14.94 4.94
CA THR A 67 -0.18 -15.11 6.26
C THR A 67 -1.67 -15.32 6.09
N LEU A 68 -2.26 -16.16 6.94
CA LEU A 68 -3.70 -16.15 7.17
C LEU A 68 -4.01 -14.81 7.85
N LYS A 69 -3.98 -13.72 7.08
CA LYS A 69 -4.57 -12.47 7.48
C LYS A 69 -6.00 -12.85 7.77
N ALA A 70 -6.43 -12.73 9.03
CA ALA A 70 -7.84 -12.61 9.30
C ALA A 70 -8.33 -11.58 8.28
N ILE A 71 -9.27 -11.97 7.42
CA ILE A 71 -9.83 -11.08 6.42
C ILE A 71 -10.22 -9.83 7.20
N ASP A 72 -9.48 -8.74 7.01
CA ASP A 72 -9.86 -7.43 7.51
C ASP A 72 -11.11 -7.08 6.71
N TYR A 73 -12.26 -7.62 7.16
CA TYR A 73 -13.54 -7.45 6.50
C TYR A 73 -13.80 -5.95 6.29
N THR A 74 -13.34 -5.12 7.23
CA THR A 74 -13.28 -3.66 7.15
C THR A 74 -12.66 -3.14 5.86
N ASN A 75 -11.45 -3.58 5.48
CA ASN A 75 -10.80 -3.11 4.26
C ASN A 75 -11.52 -3.62 3.00
N SER A 76 -12.01 -4.86 3.02
CA SER A 76 -12.74 -5.43 1.87
C SER A 76 -14.13 -4.81 1.67
N ILE A 77 -14.79 -4.41 2.76
CA ILE A 77 -16.09 -3.76 2.77
C ILE A 77 -15.92 -2.31 2.33
N ASN A 78 -14.94 -1.58 2.86
CA ASN A 78 -14.66 -0.19 2.47
C ASN A 78 -14.39 -0.08 0.97
N SER A 79 -13.52 -0.93 0.41
CA SER A 79 -13.26 -0.92 -1.04
C SER A 79 -14.46 -1.28 -1.90
N LYS A 80 -15.42 -2.06 -1.38
CA LYS A 80 -16.66 -2.40 -2.10
C LYS A 80 -17.71 -1.30 -1.97
N LEU A 81 -17.79 -0.63 -0.82
CA LEU A 81 -18.72 0.48 -0.57
C LEU A 81 -18.32 1.75 -1.33
N GLU A 82 -17.02 2.04 -1.45
CA GLU A 82 -16.50 3.21 -2.19
C GLU A 82 -16.82 3.17 -3.70
N GLY A 83 -17.12 1.99 -4.25
CA GLY A 83 -17.46 1.80 -5.66
C GLY A 83 -18.95 1.86 -5.99
N LEU A 84 -19.83 2.04 -4.99
CA LEU A 84 -21.28 2.06 -5.18
C LEU A 84 -21.80 3.48 -5.37
N SER A 85 -22.86 3.63 -6.16
CA SER A 85 -23.58 4.91 -6.26
C SER A 85 -24.51 5.12 -5.06
N ASP A 86 -24.90 6.37 -4.80
CA ASP A 86 -25.83 6.73 -3.72
C ASP A 86 -27.18 6.01 -3.85
N GLU A 87 -27.65 5.79 -5.08
CA GLU A 87 -28.88 5.01 -5.36
C GLU A 87 -28.73 3.55 -4.94
N GLN A 88 -27.58 2.94 -5.21
CA GLN A 88 -27.29 1.55 -4.82
C GLN A 88 -27.13 1.41 -3.31
N LEU A 89 -26.55 2.41 -2.65
CA LEU A 89 -26.44 2.46 -1.19
C LEU A 89 -27.82 2.57 -0.54
N ASN A 90 -28.70 3.42 -1.05
CA ASN A 90 -30.06 3.56 -0.52
C ASN A 90 -30.88 2.27 -0.67
N MET A 91 -30.81 1.59 -1.82
CA MET A 91 -31.49 0.29 -1.99
C MET A 91 -31.00 -0.78 -1.01
N MET A 92 -29.70 -0.81 -0.72
CA MET A 92 -29.11 -1.74 0.26
C MET A 92 -29.57 -1.42 1.69
N ILE A 93 -29.66 -0.13 2.04
CA ILE A 93 -30.14 0.32 3.35
C ILE A 93 -31.62 -0.06 3.53
N GLU A 94 -32.46 0.15 2.51
CA GLU A 94 -33.87 -0.23 2.53
C GLU A 94 -34.06 -1.75 2.66
N ALA A 95 -33.25 -2.54 1.96
CA ALA A 95 -33.29 -4.00 2.06
C ALA A 95 -32.96 -4.49 3.49
N VAL A 96 -31.92 -3.92 4.11
CA VAL A 96 -31.54 -4.28 5.49
C VAL A 96 -32.58 -3.85 6.51
N LEU A 97 -33.19 -2.66 6.34
CA LEU A 97 -34.25 -2.18 7.23
C LEU A 97 -35.51 -3.06 7.15
N ASN A 98 -35.89 -3.50 5.95
CA ASN A 98 -37.06 -4.35 5.75
C ASN A 98 -36.86 -5.77 6.32
N ASP A 99 -35.67 -6.36 6.18
CA ASP A 99 -35.37 -7.65 6.79
C ASP A 99 -35.44 -7.59 8.33
N THR A 100 -35.09 -6.45 8.95
CA THR A 100 -35.20 -6.30 10.42
C THR A 100 -36.62 -6.04 10.92
N SER A 101 -37.54 -5.60 10.06
CA SER A 101 -38.94 -5.38 10.43
C SER A 101 -39.79 -6.65 10.44
N ASP A 102 -39.32 -7.75 9.82
CA ASP A 102 -40.01 -9.05 9.83
C ASP A 102 -39.66 -9.92 11.06
N GLU A 103 -38.71 -9.49 11.90
CA GLU A 103 -38.29 -10.20 13.13
C GLU A 103 -38.90 -9.62 14.43
N LEU A 104 -39.83 -8.66 14.35
CA LEU A 104 -40.59 -8.09 15.49
C LEU A 104 -42.08 -8.42 15.43
#